data_AF-B4N6M8-F1
#
_entry.id   AF-B4N6M8-F1
#
_cell.length_a   1.000
_cell.length_b   1.000
_cell.length_c   1.000
_cell.angle_alpha   90.00
_cell.angle_beta   90.00
_cell.angle_gamma   90.00
#
_symmetry.space_group_name_H-M   'P 1'
#
loop_
_entity.id
_entity.type
_entity.pdbx_description
1 polymer ?
#
loop_
_entity_poly.entity_id
_entity_poly.type
_entity_poly.pdbx_seq_one_letter_code
_entity_poly.pdbx_strand_id
1 'polypeptide(L)'
;MAHLRETSDKALKLLRTLPRVQIGNLRPNPNSKQNDKRGRAQHGGDKHGAGNKGSGQRQNFMRLGYETGNQPFYLRFPYEPYYKGHHMRRQYPKISLLQLQVLIDTNRIDIGQPIDLSTLCNSGLLRLKPAEMEYGFQLTDEGLDNFKAKINIEVQHANESVVAAIERNGGVIRTAYYDPRSLHILANPQKWFEKGVPIPQRMLPPQDAVAYYADAKNRGYLANPEEISKERLVLAQKYGYELPKIEDDPNYQMLTEAKDPRQVFLGLEPGWLINLVDKTIIKCKN
;
A
#
# COMPACT_ATOMS: atom_id res chain seq x y z
N MET A 1 4.93 -35.51 2.90
CA MET A 1 3.54 -35.53 2.34
C MET A 1 2.79 -36.85 2.59
N ALA A 2 3.44 -38.02 2.57
CA ALA A 2 2.76 -39.31 2.82
C ALA A 2 2.07 -39.41 4.19
N HIS A 3 2.73 -38.94 5.26
CA HIS A 3 2.17 -38.95 6.61
C HIS A 3 0.89 -38.08 6.77
N LEU A 4 0.78 -36.97 6.04
CA LEU A 4 -0.41 -36.11 6.06
C LEU A 4 -1.61 -36.79 5.41
N ARG A 5 -1.40 -37.50 4.28
CA ARG A 5 -2.44 -38.31 3.62
C ARG A 5 -2.93 -39.44 4.54
N GLU A 6 -2.01 -40.08 5.26
CA GLU A 6 -2.36 -41.12 6.22
C GLU A 6 -3.24 -40.59 7.37
N THR A 7 -2.96 -39.38 7.87
CA THR A 7 -3.78 -38.76 8.92
C THR A 7 -5.17 -38.34 8.43
N SER A 8 -5.29 -37.81 7.21
CA SER A 8 -6.60 -37.46 6.63
C SER A 8 -7.45 -38.70 6.38
N ASP A 9 -6.84 -39.78 5.89
CA ASP A 9 -7.55 -41.02 5.58
C ASP A 9 -8.02 -41.72 6.86
N LYS A 10 -7.21 -41.68 7.93
CA LYS A 10 -7.62 -42.13 9.28
C LYS A 10 -8.82 -41.33 9.80
N ALA A 11 -8.80 -40.00 9.67
CA ALA A 11 -9.90 -39.14 10.10
C ALA A 11 -11.20 -39.44 9.32
N LEU A 12 -11.12 -39.62 8.00
CA LEU A 12 -12.28 -39.99 7.16
C LEU A 12 -12.82 -41.38 7.52
N LYS A 13 -11.94 -42.36 7.80
CA LYS A 13 -12.35 -43.70 8.24
C LYS A 13 -13.10 -43.65 9.58
N LEU A 14 -12.64 -42.82 10.52
CA LEU A 14 -13.32 -42.60 11.81
C LEU A 14 -14.70 -41.96 11.61
N LEU A 15 -14.82 -40.93 10.74
CA LEU A 15 -16.10 -40.27 10.45
C LEU A 15 -17.16 -41.22 9.87
N ARG A 16 -16.76 -42.27 9.14
CA ARG A 16 -17.70 -43.28 8.61
C ARG A 16 -18.36 -44.14 9.70
N THR A 17 -17.69 -44.32 10.84
CA THR A 17 -18.18 -45.13 11.97
C THR A 17 -18.96 -44.33 13.00
N LEU A 18 -18.79 -43.00 13.01
CA LEU A 18 -19.42 -42.11 13.97
C LEU A 18 -20.86 -41.78 13.56
N PRO A 19 -21.73 -41.37 14.52
CA PRO A 19 -23.07 -40.92 14.19
C PRO A 19 -23.04 -39.73 13.24
N ARG A 20 -24.12 -39.57 12.46
CA ARG A 20 -24.27 -38.46 11.51
C ARG A 20 -24.04 -37.11 12.20
N VAL A 21 -23.20 -36.27 11.61
CA VAL A 21 -23.01 -34.88 12.04
C VAL A 21 -24.33 -34.13 11.86
N GLN A 22 -24.82 -33.54 12.94
CA GLN A 22 -26.11 -32.86 13.02
C GLN A 22 -25.97 -31.64 13.93
N ILE A 23 -26.92 -30.70 13.87
CA ILE A 23 -26.82 -29.44 14.64
C ILE A 23 -26.61 -29.70 16.15
N GLY A 24 -27.21 -30.77 16.69
CA GLY A 24 -27.10 -31.14 18.11
C GLY A 24 -25.71 -31.63 18.58
N ASN A 25 -24.82 -32.07 17.68
CA ASN A 25 -23.47 -32.54 18.06
C ASN A 25 -22.35 -31.56 17.70
N LEU A 26 -22.69 -30.37 17.20
CA LEU A 26 -21.72 -29.30 16.98
C LEU A 26 -21.23 -28.74 18.31
N ARG A 27 -19.92 -28.57 18.43
CA ARG A 27 -19.26 -27.91 19.56
C ARG A 27 -18.21 -26.95 19.03
N PRO A 28 -18.00 -25.79 19.67
CA PRO A 28 -16.88 -24.94 19.33
C PRO A 28 -15.57 -25.67 19.60
N ASN A 29 -14.50 -25.29 18.89
CA ASN A 29 -13.16 -25.79 19.19
C ASN A 29 -12.87 -25.56 20.69
N PRO A 30 -12.30 -26.55 21.39
CA PRO A 30 -12.01 -26.43 22.81
C PRO A 30 -11.18 -25.16 23.05
N ASN A 31 -11.52 -24.41 24.11
CA ASN A 31 -10.90 -23.13 24.49
C ASN A 31 -11.08 -21.96 23.52
N SER A 32 -11.84 -22.09 22.41
CA SER A 32 -12.16 -20.94 21.56
C SER A 32 -13.17 -19.98 22.20
N LYS A 33 -14.00 -20.49 23.10
CA LYS A 33 -14.90 -19.71 23.96
C LYS A 33 -14.47 -19.89 25.41
N GLN A 34 -14.20 -18.79 26.08
CA GLN A 34 -14.03 -18.79 27.53
C GLN A 34 -15.40 -18.60 28.18
N ASN A 35 -15.69 -19.37 29.24
CA ASN A 35 -16.92 -19.20 29.99
C ASN A 35 -16.87 -17.90 30.80
N ASP A 36 -17.95 -17.13 30.76
CA ASP A 36 -18.07 -15.92 31.58
C ASP A 36 -18.04 -16.27 33.07
N LYS A 37 -17.06 -15.72 33.79
CA LYS A 37 -16.99 -15.86 35.25
C LYS A 37 -17.99 -14.91 35.89
N ARG A 38 -19.21 -15.40 36.12
CA ARG A 38 -20.19 -14.68 36.95
C ARG A 38 -19.81 -14.88 38.41
N GLY A 39 -19.37 -13.82 39.08
CA GLY A 39 -19.16 -13.84 40.53
C GLY A 39 -20.48 -14.18 41.24
N ARG A 40 -20.62 -15.42 41.70
CA ARG A 40 -21.85 -15.96 42.33
C ARG A 40 -21.45 -16.85 43.50
N ALA A 41 -22.25 -16.79 44.56
CA ALA A 41 -22.05 -17.55 45.80
C ALA A 41 -20.60 -17.46 46.31
N GLN A 42 -20.03 -18.58 46.77
CA GLN A 42 -18.67 -18.65 47.31
C GLN A 42 -17.57 -18.27 46.30
N HIS A 43 -17.85 -18.34 44.99
CA HIS A 43 -16.89 -18.04 43.93
C HIS A 43 -17.03 -16.59 43.44
N GLY A 44 -16.85 -15.64 44.37
CA GLY A 44 -16.88 -14.21 44.06
C GLY A 44 -18.28 -13.59 44.05
N GLY A 45 -19.23 -14.13 44.82
CA GLY A 45 -20.60 -13.62 44.92
C GLY A 45 -20.82 -12.56 46.01
N ASP A 46 -19.97 -12.46 47.02
CA ASP A 46 -20.14 -11.47 48.11
C ASP A 46 -19.73 -10.06 47.63
N LYS A 47 -18.42 -9.79 47.59
CA LYS A 47 -17.90 -8.48 47.15
C LYS A 47 -17.71 -8.36 45.64
N HIS A 48 -18.04 -9.41 44.88
CA HIS A 48 -17.87 -9.45 43.43
C HIS A 48 -16.50 -8.99 42.91
N GLY A 49 -15.43 -9.21 43.70
CA GLY A 49 -14.06 -8.79 43.36
C GLY A 49 -13.76 -7.29 43.60
N ALA A 50 -14.70 -6.51 44.10
CA ALA A 50 -14.56 -5.06 44.29
C ALA A 50 -13.90 -4.65 45.63
N GLY A 51 -13.56 -5.61 46.49
CA GLY A 51 -12.91 -5.35 47.78
C GLY A 51 -13.85 -4.82 48.88
N ASN A 52 -13.27 -4.20 49.92
CA ASN A 52 -13.96 -3.70 51.12
C ASN A 52 -14.00 -2.17 51.17
N LYS A 53 -15.20 -1.57 51.15
CA LYS A 53 -15.43 -0.13 51.27
C LYS A 53 -14.60 0.69 50.27
N GLY A 54 -14.56 2.00 50.45
CA GLY A 54 -13.75 2.91 49.63
C GLY A 54 -14.27 3.11 48.20
N SER A 55 -13.47 3.82 47.42
CA SER A 55 -13.80 4.22 46.05
C SER A 55 -13.95 3.04 45.10
N GLY A 56 -13.09 2.02 45.23
CA GLY A 56 -13.11 0.83 44.38
C GLY A 56 -14.40 0.03 44.51
N GLN A 57 -14.89 -0.18 45.74
CA GLN A 57 -16.16 -0.89 45.95
C GLN A 57 -17.37 -0.09 45.44
N ARG A 58 -17.33 1.25 45.60
CA ARG A 58 -18.41 2.16 45.15
C ARG A 58 -18.35 2.49 43.66
N GLN A 59 -17.46 1.82 42.91
CA GLN A 59 -17.19 2.07 41.48
C GLN A 59 -16.83 3.52 41.15
N ASN A 60 -16.38 4.27 42.15
CA ASN A 60 -15.94 5.64 42.00
C ASN A 60 -14.42 5.64 41.75
N PHE A 61 -14.01 5.10 40.60
CA PHE A 61 -12.59 5.04 40.27
C PHE A 61 -12.05 6.43 39.92
N MET A 62 -10.82 6.72 40.35
CA MET A 62 -10.13 7.91 39.90
C MET A 62 -9.84 7.82 38.40
N ARG A 63 -9.74 8.98 37.74
CA ARG A 63 -9.39 9.04 36.31
C ARG A 63 -8.02 8.38 36.09
N LEU A 64 -7.85 7.75 34.94
CA LEU A 64 -6.57 7.15 34.56
C LEU A 64 -5.47 8.23 34.55
N GLY A 65 -4.36 7.96 35.23
CA GLY A 65 -3.26 8.90 35.40
C GLY A 65 -3.38 9.84 36.61
N TYR A 66 -4.43 9.71 37.45
CA TYR A 66 -4.52 10.48 38.69
C TYR A 66 -3.60 9.93 39.79
N GLU A 67 -2.72 10.79 40.33
CA GLU A 67 -1.70 10.40 41.33
C GLU A 67 -2.01 10.92 42.75
N THR A 68 -3.29 10.95 43.13
CA THR A 68 -3.77 11.18 44.52
C THR A 68 -3.12 12.40 45.21
N GLY A 69 -3.09 13.54 44.51
CA GLY A 69 -2.61 14.81 45.04
C GLY A 69 -1.25 15.27 44.50
N ASN A 70 -0.49 14.38 43.85
CA ASN A 70 0.74 14.75 43.13
C ASN A 70 0.42 15.30 41.73
N GLN A 71 1.37 16.03 41.14
CA GLN A 71 1.33 16.39 39.72
C GLN A 71 1.44 15.10 38.88
N PRO A 72 0.42 14.74 38.09
CA PRO A 72 0.42 13.55 37.25
C PRO A 72 1.65 13.46 36.34
N PHE A 73 2.19 12.25 36.14
CA PHE A 73 3.35 12.01 35.27
C PHE A 73 3.28 12.73 33.92
N TYR A 74 2.14 12.68 33.23
CA TYR A 74 1.96 13.29 31.90
C TYR A 74 1.93 14.83 31.92
N LEU A 75 1.86 15.46 33.10
CA LEU A 75 1.96 16.91 33.29
C LEU A 75 3.33 17.34 33.82
N ARG A 76 4.18 16.41 34.28
CA ARG A 76 5.50 16.75 34.83
C ARG A 76 6.48 17.20 33.73
N PHE A 77 6.32 16.71 32.52
CA PHE A 77 7.17 17.07 31.38
C PHE A 77 6.63 18.30 30.65
N PRO A 78 7.50 19.18 30.14
CA PRO A 78 7.07 20.31 29.32
C PRO A 78 6.43 19.84 28.01
N TYR A 79 5.57 20.68 27.44
CA TYR A 79 4.97 20.40 26.14
C TYR A 79 6.00 20.51 25.02
N GLU A 80 6.26 19.41 24.33
CA GLU A 80 7.04 19.39 23.09
C GLU A 80 6.13 19.00 21.91
N PRO A 81 6.04 19.80 20.84
CA PRO A 81 5.06 19.64 19.78
C PRO A 81 5.45 18.56 18.75
N TYR A 82 5.81 17.35 19.18
CA TYR A 82 6.28 16.25 18.31
C TYR A 82 5.36 15.97 17.11
N TYR A 83 4.04 16.07 17.32
CA TYR A 83 3.02 15.80 16.31
C TYR A 83 2.49 17.04 15.59
N LYS A 84 3.12 18.22 15.76
CA LYS A 84 2.69 19.42 15.05
C LYS A 84 2.79 19.20 13.54
N GLY A 85 1.66 19.38 12.85
CA GLY A 85 1.54 19.18 11.41
C GLY A 85 1.57 17.72 10.94
N HIS A 86 1.48 16.71 11.83
CA HIS A 86 1.51 15.30 11.41
C HIS A 86 0.43 14.94 10.39
N HIS A 87 -0.76 15.52 10.52
CA HIS A 87 -1.89 15.33 9.60
C HIS A 87 -1.69 15.95 8.21
N MET A 88 -0.66 16.78 8.02
CA MET A 88 -0.30 17.34 6.71
C MET A 88 0.91 16.64 6.07
N ARG A 89 1.62 15.78 6.83
CA ARG A 89 2.83 15.12 6.33
C ARG A 89 2.45 14.06 5.31
N ARG A 90 3.09 14.10 4.14
CA ARG A 90 2.92 13.08 3.11
C ARG A 90 3.63 11.81 3.53
N GLN A 91 2.93 10.70 3.45
CA GLN A 91 3.49 9.38 3.70
C GLN A 91 3.56 8.60 2.39
N TYR A 92 4.59 7.78 2.26
CA TYR A 92 4.76 6.89 1.12
C TYR A 92 5.05 5.48 1.67
N PRO A 93 4.06 4.57 1.63
CA PRO A 93 4.34 3.17 1.92
C PRO A 93 5.48 2.64 1.06
N LYS A 94 6.37 1.89 1.71
CA LYS A 94 7.59 1.39 1.09
C LYS A 94 7.30 0.10 0.31
N ILE A 95 7.86 -0.01 -0.89
CA ILE A 95 7.87 -1.24 -1.70
C ILE A 95 9.33 -1.56 -2.00
N SER A 96 9.77 -2.76 -1.62
CA SER A 96 11.14 -3.21 -1.93
C SER A 96 11.23 -3.77 -3.35
N LEU A 97 12.42 -3.67 -3.95
CA LEU A 97 12.71 -4.31 -5.23
C LEU A 97 12.59 -5.84 -5.13
N LEU A 98 12.93 -6.42 -3.98
CA LEU A 98 12.71 -7.85 -3.72
C LEU A 98 11.22 -8.21 -3.83
N GLN A 99 10.35 -7.45 -3.17
CA GLN A 99 8.91 -7.67 -3.22
C GLN A 99 8.38 -7.49 -4.65
N LEU A 100 8.88 -6.48 -5.37
CA LEU A 100 8.50 -6.23 -6.75
C LEU A 100 8.91 -7.40 -7.65
N GLN A 101 10.12 -7.93 -7.51
CA GLN A 101 10.57 -9.12 -8.25
C GLN A 101 9.68 -10.33 -7.97
N VAL A 102 9.32 -10.58 -6.70
CA VAL A 102 8.40 -11.69 -6.36
C VAL A 102 7.02 -11.51 -6.99
N LEU A 103 6.50 -10.27 -7.05
CA LEU A 103 5.21 -9.98 -7.71
C LEU A 103 5.26 -10.29 -9.21
N ILE A 104 6.40 -10.02 -9.84
CA ILE A 104 6.65 -10.33 -11.24
C ILE A 104 6.79 -11.83 -11.46
N ASP A 105 7.63 -12.51 -10.68
CA ASP A 105 7.89 -13.95 -10.82
C ASP A 105 6.63 -14.79 -10.57
N THR A 106 5.72 -14.29 -9.73
CA THR A 106 4.41 -14.90 -9.48
C THR A 106 3.33 -14.50 -10.50
N ASN A 107 3.69 -13.77 -11.55
CA ASN A 107 2.81 -13.26 -12.61
C ASN A 107 1.61 -12.45 -12.08
N ARG A 108 1.78 -11.76 -10.94
CA ARG A 108 0.76 -10.83 -10.41
C ARG A 108 0.85 -9.47 -11.06
N ILE A 109 2.03 -9.10 -11.51
CA ILE A 109 2.29 -7.89 -12.29
C ILE A 109 2.80 -8.33 -13.65
N ASP A 110 2.16 -7.85 -14.71
CA ASP A 110 2.61 -8.06 -16.08
C ASP A 110 3.67 -7.02 -16.43
N ILE A 111 4.79 -7.48 -17.00
CA ILE A 111 5.89 -6.64 -17.46
C ILE A 111 5.63 -6.09 -18.86
N GLY A 112 4.71 -6.68 -19.61
CA GLY A 112 4.35 -6.25 -20.97
C GLY A 112 3.66 -4.89 -21.04
N GLN A 113 3.25 -4.32 -19.90
CA GLN A 113 2.58 -3.04 -19.80
C GLN A 113 3.29 -2.13 -18.78
N PRO A 114 3.15 -0.80 -18.90
CA PRO A 114 3.67 0.12 -17.89
C PRO A 114 3.05 -0.12 -16.52
N ILE A 115 3.90 -0.25 -15.50
CA ILE A 115 3.51 -0.47 -14.11
C ILE A 115 3.18 0.87 -13.48
N ASP A 116 1.93 1.02 -13.07
CA ASP A 116 1.38 2.21 -12.42
C ASP A 116 0.82 1.90 -11.02
N LEU A 117 0.49 2.92 -10.24
CA LEU A 117 -0.19 2.79 -8.94
C LEU A 117 -1.41 1.85 -8.98
N SER A 118 -2.21 1.94 -10.05
CA SER A 118 -3.38 1.08 -10.23
C SER A 118 -2.99 -0.39 -10.38
N THR A 119 -1.97 -0.70 -11.17
CA THR A 119 -1.43 -2.06 -11.33
C THR A 119 -0.86 -2.61 -10.02
N LEU A 120 -0.16 -1.76 -9.25
CA LEU A 120 0.37 -2.13 -7.95
C LEU A 120 -0.75 -2.47 -6.97
N CYS A 121 -1.80 -1.66 -6.91
CA CYS A 121 -2.97 -1.92 -6.05
C CYS A 121 -3.74 -3.18 -6.49
N ASN A 122 -3.86 -3.40 -7.80
CA ASN A 122 -4.53 -4.57 -8.37
C ASN A 122 -3.82 -5.90 -8.06
N SER A 123 -2.53 -5.88 -7.69
CA SER A 123 -1.79 -7.07 -7.24
C SER A 123 -2.40 -7.72 -5.97
N GLY A 124 -3.24 -6.98 -5.23
CA GLY A 124 -3.93 -7.40 -4.01
C GLY A 124 -3.06 -7.48 -2.77
N LEU A 125 -1.74 -7.34 -2.90
CA LEU A 125 -0.78 -7.35 -1.80
C LEU A 125 -0.43 -5.94 -1.33
N LEU A 126 -0.37 -5.00 -2.27
CA LEU A 126 -0.11 -3.59 -1.99
C LEU A 126 -1.43 -2.87 -1.86
N ARG A 127 -1.61 -2.14 -0.75
CA ARG A 127 -2.80 -1.36 -0.50
C ARG A 127 -2.41 0.08 -0.22
N LEU A 128 -2.93 0.98 -1.04
CA LEU A 128 -2.83 2.41 -0.81
C LEU A 128 -4.07 2.91 -0.07
N LYS A 129 -3.87 3.75 0.94
CA LYS A 129 -4.91 4.40 1.73
C LYS A 129 -4.76 5.93 1.69
N PRO A 130 -5.33 6.59 0.66
CA PRO A 130 -5.20 8.04 0.54
C PRO A 130 -5.82 8.83 1.72
N ALA A 131 -6.77 8.23 2.45
CA ALA A 131 -7.37 8.81 3.66
C ALA A 131 -6.39 8.94 4.85
N GLU A 132 -5.31 8.14 4.88
CA GLU A 132 -4.27 8.19 5.93
C GLU A 132 -3.09 9.12 5.52
N MET A 133 -3.32 10.04 4.58
CA MET A 133 -2.30 10.94 4.00
C MET A 133 -1.17 10.20 3.28
N GLU A 134 -1.47 9.03 2.70
CA GLU A 134 -0.57 8.31 1.82
C GLU A 134 -0.66 8.87 0.40
N TYR A 135 0.46 9.39 -0.12
CA TYR A 135 0.52 10.08 -1.41
C TYR A 135 0.97 9.17 -2.57
N GLY A 136 1.12 7.86 -2.33
CA GLY A 136 1.59 6.86 -3.28
C GLY A 136 2.68 6.00 -2.66
N PHE A 137 3.53 5.35 -3.47
CA PHE A 137 4.56 4.44 -2.99
C PHE A 137 5.98 5.01 -3.13
N GLN A 138 6.83 4.59 -2.21
CA GLN A 138 8.27 4.80 -2.27
C GLN A 138 8.97 3.47 -2.58
N LEU A 139 9.81 3.43 -3.62
CA LEU A 139 10.66 2.27 -3.86
C LEU A 139 11.91 2.30 -2.97
N THR A 140 12.22 1.16 -2.35
CA THR A 140 13.39 0.96 -1.50
C THR A 140 14.41 0.02 -2.11
N ASP A 141 15.65 0.13 -1.64
CA ASP A 141 16.85 -0.56 -2.07
C ASP A 141 17.02 -1.99 -1.55
N GLU A 142 16.02 -2.51 -0.85
CA GLU A 142 16.03 -3.90 -0.41
C GLU A 142 15.86 -4.83 -1.62
N GLY A 143 16.87 -5.67 -1.85
CA GLY A 143 16.89 -6.63 -2.96
C GLY A 143 17.53 -6.12 -4.26
N LEU A 144 18.31 -5.02 -4.23
CA LEU A 144 19.01 -4.47 -5.40
C LEU A 144 19.77 -5.53 -6.23
N ASP A 145 20.56 -6.37 -5.58
CA ASP A 145 21.44 -7.34 -6.28
C ASP A 145 20.67 -8.47 -6.98
N ASN A 146 19.47 -8.78 -6.48
CA ASN A 146 18.64 -9.88 -7.00
C ASN A 146 17.62 -9.42 -8.04
N PHE A 147 17.43 -8.11 -8.19
CA PHE A 147 16.47 -7.54 -9.12
C PHE A 147 16.95 -7.73 -10.57
N LYS A 148 16.15 -8.39 -11.41
CA LYS A 148 16.49 -8.70 -12.80
C LYS A 148 15.42 -8.28 -13.80
N ALA A 149 14.25 -7.87 -13.30
CA ALA A 149 13.14 -7.52 -14.17
C ALA A 149 13.41 -6.21 -14.93
N LYS A 150 13.02 -6.20 -16.20
CA LYS A 150 13.07 -5.03 -17.08
C LYS A 150 11.67 -4.42 -17.17
N ILE A 151 11.43 -3.33 -16.47
CA ILE A 151 10.10 -2.74 -16.29
C ILE A 151 10.06 -1.26 -16.68
N ASN A 152 8.91 -0.78 -17.13
CA ASN A 152 8.58 0.64 -17.10
C ASN A 152 7.70 0.88 -15.87
N ILE A 153 8.18 1.64 -14.89
CA ILE A 153 7.45 1.86 -13.63
C ILE A 153 7.29 3.33 -13.28
N GLU A 154 6.07 3.71 -12.91
CA GLU A 154 5.72 5.00 -12.38
C GLU A 154 5.46 4.93 -10.87
N VAL A 155 6.29 5.61 -10.09
CA VAL A 155 6.17 5.71 -8.62
C VAL A 155 6.22 7.17 -8.18
N GLN A 156 6.03 7.45 -6.90
CA GLN A 156 6.01 8.83 -6.40
C GLN A 156 7.38 9.23 -5.88
N HIS A 157 8.07 8.28 -5.27
CA HIS A 157 9.41 8.51 -4.74
C HIS A 157 10.30 7.30 -5.00
N ALA A 158 11.54 7.55 -5.38
CA ALA A 158 12.56 6.52 -5.54
C ALA A 158 13.90 7.02 -5.02
N ASN A 159 14.69 6.10 -4.48
CA ASN A 159 16.08 6.38 -4.09
C ASN A 159 17.00 6.24 -5.30
N GLU A 160 18.13 6.95 -5.30
CA GLU A 160 19.10 6.93 -6.40
C GLU A 160 19.62 5.51 -6.71
N SER A 161 19.90 4.70 -5.68
CA SER A 161 20.36 3.32 -5.83
C SER A 161 19.32 2.42 -6.52
N VAL A 162 18.04 2.65 -6.26
CA VAL A 162 16.93 1.93 -6.88
C VAL A 162 16.79 2.28 -8.35
N VAL A 163 16.90 3.57 -8.66
CA VAL A 163 16.91 4.06 -10.04
C VAL A 163 18.05 3.40 -10.83
N ALA A 164 19.24 3.30 -10.23
CA ALA A 164 20.39 2.61 -10.82
C ALA A 164 20.10 1.15 -11.18
N ALA A 165 19.51 0.39 -10.25
CA ALA A 165 19.24 -1.02 -10.47
C ALA A 165 18.19 -1.27 -11.56
N ILE A 166 17.15 -0.43 -11.63
CA ILE A 166 16.13 -0.52 -12.67
C ILE A 166 16.74 -0.18 -14.04
N GLU A 167 17.49 0.93 -14.13
CA GLU A 167 18.11 1.36 -15.38
C GLU A 167 19.22 0.40 -15.85
N ARG A 168 19.98 -0.21 -14.93
CA ARG A 168 20.98 -1.25 -15.23
C ARG A 168 20.37 -2.45 -15.94
N ASN A 169 19.13 -2.82 -15.59
CA ASN A 169 18.40 -3.92 -16.23
C ASN A 169 17.67 -3.49 -17.52
N GLY A 170 17.83 -2.24 -17.95
CA GLY A 170 17.15 -1.69 -19.13
C GLY A 170 15.71 -1.25 -18.88
N GLY A 171 15.31 -1.09 -17.62
CA GLY A 171 14.01 -0.53 -17.25
C GLY A 171 14.00 1.00 -17.33
N VAL A 172 12.80 1.56 -17.26
CA VAL A 172 12.53 3.00 -17.16
C VAL A 172 11.78 3.25 -15.86
N ILE A 173 12.23 4.24 -15.11
CA ILE A 173 11.54 4.71 -13.90
C ILE A 173 11.15 6.17 -14.08
N ARG A 174 9.93 6.49 -13.67
CA ARG A 174 9.41 7.86 -13.66
C ARG A 174 8.81 8.19 -12.31
N THR A 175 9.13 9.37 -11.77
CA THR A 175 8.48 9.88 -10.56
C THR A 175 7.37 10.84 -10.91
N ALA A 176 6.17 10.59 -10.39
CA ALA A 176 4.99 11.38 -10.71
C ALA A 176 4.13 11.68 -9.49
N TYR A 177 3.66 12.93 -9.40
CA TYR A 177 2.78 13.38 -8.35
C TYR A 177 1.32 13.04 -8.68
N TYR A 178 0.57 12.59 -7.68
CA TYR A 178 -0.88 12.45 -7.76
C TYR A 178 -1.54 13.18 -6.60
N ASP A 179 -2.56 13.97 -6.91
CA ASP A 179 -3.39 14.61 -5.89
C ASP A 179 -4.26 13.58 -5.16
N PRO A 180 -4.71 13.86 -3.92
CA PRO A 180 -5.49 12.90 -3.13
C PRO A 180 -6.73 12.37 -3.84
N ARG A 181 -7.39 13.18 -4.68
CA ARG A 181 -8.55 12.73 -5.47
C ARG A 181 -8.12 11.75 -6.55
N SER A 182 -7.07 12.04 -7.32
CA SER A 182 -6.51 11.10 -8.30
C SER A 182 -6.00 9.81 -7.67
N LEU A 183 -5.41 9.87 -6.47
CA LEU A 183 -4.98 8.67 -5.73
C LEU A 183 -6.16 7.79 -5.32
N HIS A 184 -7.26 8.38 -4.85
CA HIS A 184 -8.48 7.62 -4.56
C HIS A 184 -9.03 6.91 -5.79
N ILE A 185 -8.91 7.54 -6.96
CA ILE A 185 -9.32 6.97 -8.25
C ILE A 185 -8.42 5.80 -8.64
N LEU A 186 -7.09 5.95 -8.53
CA LEU A 186 -6.14 4.90 -8.89
C LEU A 186 -6.14 3.72 -7.91
N ALA A 187 -6.38 3.97 -6.62
CA ALA A 187 -6.44 2.91 -5.61
C ALA A 187 -7.62 1.95 -5.82
N ASN A 188 -8.74 2.45 -6.36
CA ASN A 188 -9.87 1.61 -6.75
C ASN A 188 -10.64 2.23 -7.94
N PRO A 189 -10.19 1.95 -9.18
CA PRO A 189 -10.80 2.52 -10.38
C PRO A 189 -12.25 2.08 -10.58
N GLN A 190 -12.55 0.81 -10.25
CA GLN A 190 -13.89 0.25 -10.41
C GLN A 190 -14.94 1.06 -9.62
N LYS A 191 -14.67 1.33 -8.32
CA LYS A 191 -15.55 2.13 -7.48
C LYS A 191 -15.69 3.58 -7.95
N TRP A 192 -14.72 4.10 -8.70
CA TRP A 192 -14.84 5.43 -9.30
C TRP A 192 -15.80 5.40 -10.50
N PHE A 193 -15.61 4.45 -11.41
CA PHE A 193 -16.44 4.34 -12.62
C PHE A 193 -17.89 3.97 -12.31
N GLU A 194 -18.15 3.20 -11.25
CA GLU A 194 -19.50 2.94 -10.75
C GLU A 194 -20.27 4.21 -10.33
N LYS A 195 -19.58 5.31 -10.00
CA LYS A 195 -20.23 6.59 -9.65
C LYS A 195 -20.76 7.35 -10.88
N GLY A 196 -20.35 6.97 -12.10
CA GLY A 196 -20.74 7.67 -13.32
C GLY A 196 -20.20 9.10 -13.42
N VAL A 197 -19.06 9.39 -12.79
CA VAL A 197 -18.40 10.70 -12.85
C VAL A 197 -17.30 10.66 -13.93
N PRO A 198 -17.16 11.70 -14.77
CA PRO A 198 -16.07 11.76 -15.75
C PRO A 198 -14.70 11.75 -15.07
N ILE A 199 -13.68 11.28 -15.78
CA ILE A 199 -12.30 11.24 -15.27
C ILE A 199 -11.81 12.68 -15.04
N PRO A 200 -11.40 13.06 -13.82
CA PRO A 200 -10.89 14.40 -13.57
C PRO A 200 -9.48 14.58 -14.13
N GLN A 201 -9.07 15.83 -14.34
CA GLN A 201 -7.67 16.16 -14.58
C GLN A 201 -6.87 16.07 -13.27
N ARG A 202 -5.68 15.48 -13.36
CA ARG A 202 -4.72 15.45 -12.25
C ARG A 202 -4.19 16.86 -11.96
N MET A 203 -4.11 17.22 -10.69
CA MET A 203 -3.53 18.51 -10.27
C MET A 203 -2.00 18.43 -10.20
N LEU A 204 -1.36 19.59 -10.40
CA LEU A 204 0.09 19.73 -10.25
C LEU A 204 0.54 19.57 -8.78
N PRO A 205 1.81 19.22 -8.55
CA PRO A 205 2.37 19.19 -7.21
C PRO A 205 2.32 20.58 -6.56
N PRO A 206 2.15 20.63 -5.24
CA PRO A 206 2.29 21.86 -4.47
C PRO A 206 3.73 22.36 -4.45
N GLN A 207 3.93 23.64 -4.14
CA GLN A 207 5.21 24.34 -4.26
C GLN A 207 6.38 23.64 -3.56
N ASP A 208 6.13 22.98 -2.44
CA ASP A 208 7.15 22.25 -1.66
C ASP A 208 7.63 20.97 -2.35
N ALA A 209 6.86 20.42 -3.29
CA ALA A 209 7.18 19.19 -4.03
C ALA A 209 7.54 19.44 -5.50
N VAL A 210 7.24 20.62 -6.06
CA VAL A 210 7.50 20.93 -7.49
C VAL A 210 8.96 20.69 -7.86
N ALA A 211 9.91 21.13 -7.02
CA ALA A 211 11.34 20.96 -7.28
C ALA A 211 11.71 19.47 -7.47
N TYR A 212 11.21 18.59 -6.60
CA TYR A 212 11.48 17.15 -6.69
C TYR A 212 11.06 16.54 -8.03
N TYR A 213 9.87 16.91 -8.53
CA TYR A 213 9.31 16.37 -9.78
C TYR A 213 9.78 17.10 -11.04
N ALA A 214 10.43 18.25 -10.91
CA ALA A 214 11.10 18.96 -12.00
C ALA A 214 12.57 18.55 -12.16
N ASP A 215 13.17 17.96 -11.12
CA ASP A 215 14.57 17.51 -11.15
C ASP A 215 14.75 16.23 -11.99
N ALA A 216 15.66 16.27 -12.95
CA ALA A 216 16.03 15.14 -13.80
C ALA A 216 16.66 13.98 -13.00
N LYS A 217 17.35 14.27 -11.88
CA LYS A 217 17.97 13.27 -11.00
C LYS A 217 16.94 12.29 -10.42
N ASN A 218 15.73 12.79 -10.11
CA ASN A 218 14.66 11.97 -9.56
C ASN A 218 13.79 11.34 -10.67
N ARG A 219 14.14 11.53 -11.94
CA ARG A 219 13.33 11.13 -13.11
C ARG A 219 11.93 11.71 -13.04
N GLY A 220 11.85 12.98 -12.65
CA GLY A 220 10.61 13.70 -12.48
C GLY A 220 9.85 13.86 -13.79
N TYR A 221 8.53 13.63 -13.77
CA TYR A 221 7.69 13.74 -14.96
C TYR A 221 7.56 15.16 -15.53
N LEU A 222 8.01 16.20 -14.81
CA LEU A 222 8.06 17.59 -15.27
C LEU A 222 9.47 18.01 -15.71
N ALA A 223 10.46 17.12 -15.61
CA ALA A 223 11.85 17.41 -15.97
C ALA A 223 12.07 17.40 -17.49
N ASN A 224 13.10 18.11 -17.94
CA ASN A 224 13.50 18.14 -19.34
C ASN A 224 14.02 16.75 -19.77
N PRO A 225 13.46 16.13 -20.84
CA PRO A 225 13.87 14.78 -21.28
C PRO A 225 15.37 14.68 -21.63
N GLU A 226 15.95 15.73 -22.19
CA GLU A 226 17.38 15.78 -22.52
C GLU A 226 18.27 15.72 -21.27
N GLU A 227 17.86 16.39 -20.19
CA GLU A 227 18.58 16.37 -18.91
C GLU A 227 18.45 15.01 -18.23
N ILE A 228 17.29 14.36 -18.32
CA ILE A 228 17.10 12.98 -17.85
C ILE A 228 18.11 12.07 -18.55
N SER A 229 18.25 12.17 -19.87
CA SER A 229 19.22 11.36 -20.63
C SER A 229 20.67 11.57 -20.14
N LYS A 230 21.06 12.82 -19.86
CA LYS A 230 22.39 13.14 -19.29
C LYS A 230 22.57 12.54 -17.89
N GLU A 231 21.58 12.66 -17.02
CA GLU A 231 21.62 12.13 -15.65
C GLU A 231 21.64 10.59 -15.61
N ARG A 232 21.05 9.91 -16.61
CA ARG A 232 21.18 8.45 -16.76
C ARG A 232 22.63 8.05 -17.04
N LEU A 233 23.32 8.79 -17.89
CA LEU A 233 24.74 8.55 -18.18
C LEU A 233 25.62 8.82 -16.96
N VAL A 234 25.38 9.91 -16.24
CA VAL A 234 26.11 10.23 -14.99
C VAL A 234 25.92 9.13 -13.95
N LEU A 235 24.69 8.64 -13.80
CA LEU A 235 24.36 7.60 -12.83
C LEU A 235 24.98 6.24 -13.21
N ALA A 236 24.98 5.90 -14.50
CA ALA A 236 25.67 4.72 -15.03
C ALA A 236 27.18 4.76 -14.75
N GLN A 237 27.82 5.91 -14.95
CA GLN A 237 29.23 6.12 -14.60
C GLN A 237 29.48 6.00 -13.10
N LYS A 238 28.60 6.56 -12.27
CA LYS A 238 28.71 6.53 -10.80
C LYS A 238 28.62 5.12 -10.22
N TYR A 239 27.68 4.31 -10.70
CA TYR A 239 27.44 2.94 -10.22
C TYR A 239 28.18 1.87 -11.03
N GLY A 240 28.95 2.26 -12.06
CA GLY A 240 29.80 1.38 -12.84
C GLY A 240 29.04 0.33 -13.63
N TYR A 241 28.03 0.73 -14.42
CA TYR A 241 27.35 -0.16 -15.36
C TYR A 241 27.24 0.45 -16.75
N GLU A 242 27.16 -0.40 -17.77
CA GLU A 242 26.90 0.04 -19.13
C GLU A 242 25.42 0.37 -19.29
N LEU A 243 25.12 1.58 -19.75
CA LEU A 243 23.74 2.02 -19.95
C LEU A 243 23.15 1.33 -21.19
N PRO A 244 22.13 0.46 -21.04
CA PRO A 244 21.49 -0.17 -22.18
C PRO A 244 20.73 0.88 -23.02
N LYS A 245 20.85 0.74 -24.34
CA LYS A 245 20.14 1.59 -25.30
C LYS A 245 18.71 1.11 -25.43
N ILE A 246 17.76 1.94 -25.01
CA ILE A 246 16.33 1.61 -25.07
C ILE A 246 15.86 1.51 -26.53
N GLU A 247 16.44 2.29 -27.44
CA GLU A 247 16.07 2.33 -28.87
C GLU A 247 16.24 0.98 -29.58
N ASP A 248 17.23 0.19 -29.17
CA ASP A 248 17.54 -1.11 -29.79
C ASP A 248 16.64 -2.24 -29.24
N ASP A 249 15.82 -1.97 -28.23
CA ASP A 249 15.03 -2.99 -27.56
C ASP A 249 13.69 -3.28 -28.26
N PRO A 250 13.24 -4.55 -28.31
CA PRO A 250 11.97 -4.91 -28.93
C PRO A 250 10.76 -4.30 -28.21
N ASN A 251 10.90 -4.00 -26.93
CA ASN A 251 9.84 -3.40 -26.10
C ASN A 251 9.93 -1.87 -26.03
N TYR A 252 10.61 -1.22 -26.98
CA TYR A 252 10.79 0.24 -27.02
C TYR A 252 9.49 1.02 -26.79
N GLN A 253 8.43 0.65 -27.51
CA GLN A 253 7.13 1.33 -27.42
C GLN A 253 6.58 1.36 -25.98
N MET A 254 6.63 0.21 -25.27
CA MET A 254 6.18 0.13 -23.88
C MET A 254 7.07 0.92 -22.93
N LEU A 255 8.38 0.98 -23.16
CA LEU A 255 9.33 1.71 -22.32
C LEU A 255 9.23 3.24 -22.50
N THR A 256 8.84 3.69 -23.69
CA THR A 256 8.62 5.11 -24.00
C THR A 256 7.21 5.58 -23.63
N GLU A 257 6.26 4.68 -23.45
CA GLU A 257 4.91 5.00 -23.02
C GLU A 257 4.91 5.74 -21.68
N ALA A 258 4.28 6.91 -21.70
CA ALA A 258 4.26 7.85 -20.60
C ALA A 258 2.90 8.55 -20.58
N LYS A 259 2.29 8.63 -19.40
CA LYS A 259 1.08 9.45 -19.19
C LYS A 259 1.39 10.92 -19.32
N ASP A 260 0.43 11.69 -19.82
CA ASP A 260 0.48 13.14 -19.77
C ASP A 260 0.45 13.67 -18.33
N PRO A 261 1.09 14.82 -18.03
CA PRO A 261 1.09 15.44 -16.70
C PRO A 261 -0.28 15.59 -16.03
N ARG A 262 -1.34 15.79 -16.82
CA ARG A 262 -2.72 15.99 -16.34
C ARG A 262 -3.60 14.74 -16.42
N GLN A 263 -3.06 13.63 -16.91
CA GLN A 263 -3.79 12.39 -17.10
C GLN A 263 -3.68 11.50 -15.86
N VAL A 264 -4.77 10.80 -15.52
CA VAL A 264 -4.81 9.88 -14.37
C VAL A 264 -4.48 8.46 -14.81
N PHE A 265 -5.16 7.96 -15.84
CA PHE A 265 -5.01 6.61 -16.38
C PHE A 265 -4.30 6.64 -17.72
N LEU A 266 -3.42 5.66 -17.99
CA LEU A 266 -2.82 5.53 -19.31
C LEU A 266 -3.90 5.19 -20.36
N GLY A 267 -3.91 5.91 -21.48
CA GLY A 267 -4.84 5.68 -22.60
C GLY A 267 -6.28 6.18 -22.41
N LEU A 268 -6.62 6.76 -21.25
CA LEU A 268 -7.93 7.39 -21.00
C LEU A 268 -7.74 8.87 -20.69
N GLU A 269 -8.35 9.73 -21.50
CA GLU A 269 -8.22 11.17 -21.33
C GLU A 269 -9.17 11.70 -20.25
N PRO A 270 -8.78 12.80 -19.57
CA PRO A 270 -9.67 13.48 -18.66
C PRO A 270 -10.92 14.01 -19.39
N GLY A 271 -12.07 13.95 -18.72
CA GLY A 271 -13.37 14.33 -19.27
C GLY A 271 -14.14 13.16 -19.87
N TRP A 272 -13.49 12.05 -20.21
CA TRP A 272 -14.21 10.86 -20.68
C TRP A 272 -15.04 10.24 -19.56
N LEU A 273 -16.21 9.73 -19.93
CA LEU A 273 -17.10 8.99 -19.04
C LEU A 273 -17.11 7.52 -19.49
N ILE A 274 -16.85 6.62 -18.54
CA ILE A 274 -16.78 5.18 -18.80
C ILE A 274 -18.06 4.53 -18.30
N ASN A 275 -18.77 3.84 -19.19
CA ASN A 275 -19.93 3.03 -18.86
C ASN A 275 -19.51 1.56 -18.78
N LEU A 276 -19.49 1.02 -17.55
CA LEU A 276 -19.09 -0.36 -17.29
C LEU A 276 -20.11 -1.40 -17.80
N VAL A 277 -21.40 -1.04 -17.84
CA VAL A 277 -22.48 -1.96 -18.23
C VAL A 277 -22.43 -2.21 -19.73
N ASP A 278 -22.43 -1.13 -20.51
CA ASP A 278 -22.44 -1.21 -21.97
C ASP A 278 -21.02 -1.36 -22.56
N LYS A 279 -19.99 -1.28 -21.72
CA LYS A 279 -18.56 -1.27 -22.12
C LYS A 279 -18.25 -0.19 -23.15
N THR A 280 -18.86 0.99 -23.00
CA THR A 280 -18.69 2.13 -23.90
C THR A 280 -17.96 3.27 -23.21
N ILE A 281 -17.20 4.05 -24.00
CA ILE A 281 -16.54 5.28 -23.57
C ILE A 281 -17.25 6.45 -24.23
N ILE A 282 -17.86 7.30 -23.41
CA ILE A 282 -18.51 8.52 -23.86
C ILE A 282 -17.46 9.63 -23.79
N LYS A 283 -17.08 10.13 -24.97
CA LYS A 283 -16.15 11.26 -25.09
C LYS A 283 -16.97 12.56 -25.09
N CYS A 284 -16.51 13.56 -24.35
CA CYS A 284 -17.07 14.90 -24.47
C CYS A 284 -16.82 15.41 -25.90
N LYS A 285 -17.90 15.80 -26.58
CA LYS A 285 -17.76 16.71 -27.73
C LYS A 285 -17.53 18.10 -27.14
N ASN A 286 -16.43 18.74 -27.55
CA ASN A 286 -16.16 20.14 -27.24
C ASN A 286 -17.34 21.03 -27.64
#